data_AF-A0A8E4FSU8-F1
#
_entry.id   AF-A0A8E4FSU8-F1
#
_cell.length_a   1.000
_cell.length_b   1.000
_cell.length_c   1.000
_cell.angle_alpha   90.00
_cell.angle_beta   90.00
_cell.angle_gamma   90.00
#
_symmetry.space_group_name_H-M   'P 1'
#
loop_
_entity.id
_entity.type
_entity.pdbx_description
1 polymer ?
#
loop_
_entity_poly.entity_id
_entity_poly.type
_entity_poly.pdbx_seq_one_letter_code
_entity_poly.pdbx_strand_id
1 'polypeptide(L)' 'KEGYLVRKSDNCKHGCIPGIDEDFCDDICKARNRGGKKGWCQKYGCWCTGMPESTQTYPIPGKSCSS' A
#
# COMPACT_ATOMS: atom_id res chain seq x y z
N LYS A 1 5.75 -11.11 -0.46
CA LYS A 1 5.08 -10.64 -1.70
C LYS A 1 5.15 -9.11 -1.83
N GLU A 2 4.65 -8.56 -2.93
CA GLU A 2 4.59 -7.13 -3.23
C GLU A 2 3.19 -6.69 -3.69
N GLY A 3 2.91 -5.40 -3.64
CA GLY A 3 1.63 -4.85 -4.10
C GLY A 3 1.32 -3.47 -3.56
N TYR A 4 0.26 -2.85 -4.09
CA TYR A 4 -0.24 -1.58 -3.58
C TYR A 4 -0.90 -1.76 -2.21
N LEU A 5 -0.62 -0.83 -1.29
CA LEU A 5 -1.28 -0.78 -0.01
C LEU A 5 -2.74 -0.39 -0.16
N VAL A 6 -3.60 -1.10 0.56
CA VAL A 6 -5.05 -0.84 0.60
C VAL A 6 -5.48 -0.26 1.93
N ARG A 7 -6.30 0.78 1.87
CA ARG A 7 -7.09 1.31 2.99
C ARG A 7 -8.25 0.38 3.28
N LYS A 8 -8.35 -0.06 4.53
CA LYS A 8 -9.43 -0.97 4.97
C LYS A 8 -10.81 -0.29 4.98
N SER A 9 -10.86 1.04 5.09
CA SER A 9 -12.10 1.82 5.17
C SER A 9 -12.91 1.80 3.87
N ASP A 10 -12.23 1.87 2.73
CA ASP A 10 -12.85 2.12 1.41
C ASP A 10 -12.32 1.19 0.31
N ASN A 11 -11.39 0.29 0.65
CA ASN A 11 -10.74 -0.65 -0.27
C ASN A 11 -9.92 0.01 -1.39
N CYS A 12 -9.66 1.31 -1.29
CA CYS A 12 -8.85 2.05 -2.24
C CYS A 12 -7.35 1.90 -1.94
N LYS A 13 -6.51 2.17 -2.94
CA LYS A 13 -5.07 2.27 -2.73
C LYS A 13 -4.77 3.43 -1.77
N HIS A 14 -3.69 3.36 -1.00
CA HIS A 14 -3.15 4.55 -0.35
C HIS A 14 -2.59 5.46 -1.43
N GLY A 15 -3.25 6.59 -1.66
CA GLY A 15 -2.81 7.62 -2.60
C GLY A 15 -1.50 8.26 -2.13
N CYS A 16 -0.71 8.73 -3.09
CA CYS A 16 0.56 9.41 -2.84
C CYS A 16 0.93 10.29 -4.04
N ILE A 17 1.77 11.29 -3.82
CA ILE A 17 2.35 12.15 -4.86
C ILE A 17 3.81 11.70 -5.10
N PRO A 18 4.16 11.22 -6.31
CA PRO A 18 5.52 10.78 -6.63
C PRO A 18 6.56 11.88 -6.37
N GLY A 19 7.66 11.51 -5.70
CA GLY A 19 8.72 12.45 -5.33
C GLY A 19 8.42 13.34 -4.11
N ILE A 20 7.21 13.28 -3.55
CA ILE A 20 6.85 13.97 -2.29
C ILE A 20 6.59 12.94 -1.18
N ASP A 21 5.76 11.94 -1.46
CA ASP A 21 5.26 10.98 -0.47
C ASP A 21 6.07 9.67 -0.44
N GLU A 22 7.33 9.68 -0.89
CA GLU A 22 8.18 8.49 -0.93
C GLU A 22 8.42 7.94 0.48
N ASP A 23 8.86 8.79 1.39
CA ASP A 23 9.11 8.43 2.80
C ASP A 23 7.82 8.02 3.51
N PHE A 24 6.71 8.71 3.22
CA PHE A 24 5.40 8.34 3.74
C PHE A 24 5.03 6.92 3.31
N CYS A 25 5.16 6.59 2.02
CA CYS A 25 4.88 5.25 1.53
C CYS A 25 5.80 4.19 2.13
N ASP A 26 7.07 4.52 2.37
CA ASP A 26 8.04 3.61 3.00
C ASP A 26 7.70 3.33 4.47
N ASP A 27 7.37 4.37 5.24
CA ASP A 27 7.02 4.28 6.66
C ASP A 27 5.75 3.46 6.89
N ILE A 28 4.68 3.73 6.14
CA ILE A 28 3.44 2.95 6.26
C ILE A 28 3.63 1.49 5.82
N CYS A 29 4.60 1.24 4.93
CA CYS A 29 4.92 -0.09 4.45
C CYS A 29 5.58 -0.91 5.55
N LYS A 30 6.54 -0.29 6.24
CA LYS A 30 7.33 -0.86 7.33
C LYS A 30 6.57 -0.91 8.66
N ALA A 31 5.44 -0.24 8.75
CA ALA A 31 4.58 -0.28 9.93
C ALA A 31 4.31 -1.73 10.37
N ARG A 32 4.36 -1.96 11.70
CA ARG A 32 4.30 -3.32 12.29
C ARG A 32 3.06 -4.12 11.88
N ASN A 33 1.96 -3.43 11.56
CA ASN A 33 0.71 -4.03 11.10
C ASN A 33 0.71 -4.47 9.62
N ARG A 34 1.70 -4.06 8.83
CA ARG A 34 1.87 -4.43 7.40
C ARG A 34 3.04 -5.38 7.19
N GLY A 35 4.14 -5.17 7.91
CA GLY A 35 5.34 -6.01 7.86
C GLY A 35 6.09 -5.94 6.52
N GLY A 36 5.93 -4.87 5.75
CA GLY A 36 6.72 -4.63 4.54
C GLY A 36 8.17 -4.27 4.85
N LYS A 37 9.05 -4.44 3.85
CA LYS A 37 10.47 -4.10 3.96
C LYS A 37 10.80 -2.73 3.37
N LYS A 38 10.12 -2.37 2.29
CA LYS A 38 10.34 -1.12 1.57
C LYS A 38 9.06 -0.71 0.84
N GLY A 39 8.74 0.58 0.91
CA GLY A 39 7.66 1.20 0.16
C GLY A 39 8.11 2.43 -0.60
N TRP A 40 7.34 2.82 -1.62
CA TRP A 40 7.56 4.05 -2.39
C TRP A 40 6.28 4.44 -3.12
N CYS A 41 6.21 5.67 -3.62
CA CYS A 41 5.07 6.12 -4.38
C CYS A 41 5.16 5.67 -5.85
N GLN A 42 4.22 4.83 -6.29
CA GLN A 42 4.19 4.32 -7.65
C GLN A 42 2.84 4.60 -8.31
N LYS A 43 2.83 5.36 -9.42
CA LYS A 43 1.61 5.68 -10.18
C LYS A 43 0.47 6.19 -9.27
N TYR A 44 0.80 7.13 -8.38
CA TYR A 44 -0.12 7.71 -7.40
C TYR A 44 -0.70 6.72 -6.37
N GLY A 45 -0.01 5.61 -6.11
CA GLY A 45 -0.33 4.70 -5.02
C GLY A 45 0.90 4.14 -4.32
N CYS A 46 0.85 4.00 -2.99
CA CYS A 46 1.96 3.44 -2.24
C CYS A 46 2.14 1.96 -2.59
N TRP A 47 3.28 1.62 -3.19
CA TRP A 47 3.68 0.26 -3.50
C TRP A 47 4.61 -0.26 -2.41
N CYS A 48 4.40 -1.52 -2.02
CA CYS A 48 5.15 -2.17 -0.96
C CYS A 48 5.79 -3.46 -1.44
N THR A 49 6.98 -3.76 -0.91
CA THR A 49 7.70 -5.01 -1.16
C THR A 49 8.07 -5.70 0.15
N GLY A 50 8.28 -7.02 0.07
CA GLY A 50 8.68 -7.83 1.23
C GLY A 50 7.59 -8.03 2.28
N MET A 51 6.31 -7.82 1.93
CA MET A 51 5.19 -8.05 2.84
C MET A 51 4.92 -9.55 3.05
N PRO A 52 4.40 -9.97 4.22
CA PRO A 52 3.85 -11.31 4.44
C PRO A 52 2.80 -11.70 3.41
N GLU A 53 2.64 -13.00 3.15
CA GLU A 53 1.62 -13.49 2.21
C GLU A 53 0.19 -13.21 2.68
N SER A 54 -0.03 -13.13 3.99
CA SER A 54 -1.31 -12.78 4.60
C SER A 54 -1.68 -11.30 4.45
N THR A 55 -0.74 -10.42 4.08
CA THR A 55 -1.01 -8.97 3.98
C THR A 55 -1.92 -8.68 2.80
N GLN A 56 -3.05 -8.03 3.03
CA GLN A 56 -3.98 -7.66 1.96
C GLN A 56 -3.41 -6.49 1.12
N THR A 57 -3.40 -6.66 -0.19
CA THR A 57 -2.92 -5.70 -1.20
C THR A 57 -4.00 -5.41 -2.23
N TYR A 58 -3.88 -4.33 -2.99
CA TYR A 58 -4.86 -3.97 -4.03
C TYR A 58 -4.61 -4.79 -5.30
N PRO A 59 -5.67 -5.20 -6.03
CA PRO A 59 -7.10 -5.09 -5.69
C PRO A 59 -7.52 -6.13 -4.64
N ILE A 60 -8.58 -5.81 -3.88
CA ILE A 60 -9.22 -6.79 -2.99
C ILE A 60 -10.23 -7.60 -3.82
N PRO A 61 -10.15 -8.94 -3.86
CA PRO A 61 -11.13 -9.76 -4.56
C PRO A 61 -12.56 -9.48 -4.08
N GLY A 62 -13.47 -9.24 -5.02
CA GLY A 62 -14.89 -8.99 -4.73
C GLY A 62 -15.19 -7.63 -4.09
N LYS A 63 -14.21 -6.72 -3.96
CA LYS A 63 -14.44 -5.36 -3.46
C LYS A 63 -13.92 -4.31 -4.44
N SER A 64 -14.77 -3.32 -4.69
CA SER A 64 -14.42 -2.12 -5.44
C SER A 64 -13.87 -1.06 -4.50
N CYS A 65 -12.95 -0.23 -4.99
CA CYS A 65 -12.67 1.05 -4.34
C CYS A 65 -13.95 1.90 -4.36
N SER A 66 -14.39 2.35 -3.20
CA SER A 66 -15.58 3.20 -3.04
C SER A 66 -15.17 4.43 -2.26
N SER A 67 -14.84 5.50 -3.01
CA SER A 67 -14.46 6.80 -2.45
C SER A 67 -15.65 7.55 -1.85
#